data_AF-A0A5F9C2Y0-F1
#
_entry.id   AF-A0A5F9C2Y0-F1
#
_cell.length_a   1.000
_cell.length_b   1.000
_cell.length_c   1.000
_cell.angle_alpha   90.00
_cell.angle_beta   90.00
_cell.angle_gamma   90.00
#
_symmetry.space_group_name_H-M   'P 1'
#
loop_
_entity.id
_entity.type
_entity.pdbx_description
1 polymer ?
#
loop_
_entity_poly.entity_id
_entity_poly.type
_entity_poly.pdbx_seq_one_letter_code
_entity_poly.pdbx_strand_id
1 'polypeptide(L)'
;MEGSPIPVLTVPTAPYEDQRPTGGGGLRRPTGLFEGQRNYLPNFIQSVLSSIDLRDRQGCTMVVGSDGRYFSRAATEIVVQMAAANGIGRLIIGQNGILSTPAVSCIIRKIKAAGGIILTASHCPGGPGGEFGVKFNVANGGPAPDVVSDKIYQISKTIEEYAICPDLRIDLSRLGRQEFDLENKFKPFRVMGPYVRKVLCDELGAPANSAINCVPLEDFGGQHPDPNLTYATTLLEAMKGGEYGFGAAFDADGDRYMILGQNGFFVSPSDSLAVIAANLSCIPYFRQIGVRGFGRSMPTSTALDRVAKSMKVPVYETPAGWRFFSNLMDSGRCSLCGEESFGTGSDHLREKDGLWAVLVWLSIIAARKQGVEEIVRDHWAKYGRHYFCRFDYEGLEPKTTYYIMRDLEALVTDKSFIGQQFAVGSQVYSVAKTDSFEYVDPVDGTVTKKQGLRIIFSDASRLVFRLSSSSGVRATIRLYAESYERDPSGHDQEPQQLQGSSSRWRICHRSRATLRSLVTLSWLVIHSPHEPQEDGTCNWKCTMSWEEESLRCPGSEVQASSCCQNGPTCDTLQSKHGFYLWNGKDHEHTSLTKVKHLYLILAKKPRSKS
;
A
#
# COMPACT_ATOMS: atom_id res chain seq x y z
N MET A 1 39.42 7.21 -24.27
CA MET A 1 38.03 7.64 -24.08
C MET A 1 37.82 8.74 -25.09
N GLU A 2 37.01 8.50 -26.13
CA GLU A 2 36.69 9.49 -27.16
C GLU A 2 35.37 10.16 -26.76
N GLY A 3 35.46 11.38 -26.27
CA GLY A 3 34.32 12.21 -25.88
C GLY A 3 34.81 13.39 -25.04
N SER A 4 34.44 14.61 -25.43
CA SER A 4 34.64 15.81 -24.60
C SER A 4 33.94 15.63 -23.24
N PRO A 5 34.51 16.15 -22.14
CA PRO A 5 33.94 15.98 -20.80
C PRO A 5 32.52 16.53 -20.74
N ILE A 6 31.62 15.80 -20.07
CA ILE A 6 30.22 16.21 -19.96
C ILE A 6 30.13 17.36 -18.94
N PRO A 7 29.57 18.53 -19.30
CA PRO A 7 29.50 19.66 -18.40
C PRO A 7 28.51 19.42 -17.25
N VAL A 8 28.89 19.87 -16.06
CA VAL A 8 27.99 19.99 -14.91
C VAL A 8 27.37 21.38 -14.93
N LEU A 9 26.04 21.45 -14.96
CA LEU A 9 25.31 22.71 -14.86
C LEU A 9 24.65 22.86 -13.50
N THR A 10 24.71 24.07 -12.96
CA THR A 10 23.88 24.49 -11.83
C THR A 10 22.66 25.23 -12.35
N VAL A 11 21.48 24.77 -11.98
CA VAL A 11 20.20 25.30 -12.46
C VAL A 11 19.46 25.97 -11.29
N PRO A 12 19.12 27.27 -11.38
CA PRO A 12 18.32 27.93 -10.36
C PRO A 12 16.89 27.36 -10.35
N THR A 13 16.32 27.25 -9.16
CA THR A 13 14.98 26.71 -8.93
C THR A 13 14.28 27.43 -7.77
N ALA A 14 13.00 27.16 -7.60
CA ALA A 14 12.22 27.62 -6.45
C ALA A 14 11.69 26.39 -5.66
N PRO A 15 11.55 26.48 -4.33
CA PRO A 15 11.10 25.37 -3.52
C PRO A 15 9.61 25.03 -3.72
N TYR A 16 9.23 23.82 -3.30
CA TYR A 16 7.84 23.37 -3.23
C TYR A 16 7.50 23.00 -1.79
N GLU A 17 6.35 23.48 -1.29
CA GLU A 17 5.91 23.24 0.10
C GLU A 17 5.41 21.82 0.35
N ASP A 18 5.03 21.11 -0.71
CA ASP A 18 4.35 19.82 -0.63
C ASP A 18 5.29 18.61 -0.84
N GLN A 19 6.61 18.79 -0.90
CA GLN A 19 7.57 17.70 -1.13
C GLN A 19 7.93 16.88 0.13
N ARG A 20 6.94 16.58 0.96
CA ARG A 20 7.15 15.76 2.17
C ARG A 20 7.00 14.25 1.85
N PRO A 21 8.06 13.43 1.99
CA PRO A 21 7.93 11.98 1.88
C PRO A 21 7.18 11.40 3.09
N THR A 22 6.40 10.35 2.88
CA THR A 22 5.60 9.69 3.92
C THR A 22 6.23 8.36 4.34
N GLY A 23 7.15 8.39 5.32
CA GLY A 23 7.78 7.19 5.88
C GLY A 23 8.25 6.20 4.79
N GLY A 24 7.90 4.91 4.93
CA GLY A 24 8.24 3.87 3.94
C GLY A 24 7.54 3.98 2.57
N GLY A 25 6.64 4.94 2.39
CA GLY A 25 5.93 5.18 1.12
C GLY A 25 6.64 6.13 0.16
N GLY A 26 7.64 6.89 0.63
CA GLY A 26 8.33 7.90 -0.19
C GLY A 26 7.47 9.13 -0.49
N LEU A 27 7.89 9.97 -1.46
CA LEU A 27 7.06 11.05 -1.99
C LEU A 27 6.17 10.50 -3.10
N ARG A 28 4.85 10.54 -2.90
CA ARG A 28 3.85 10.03 -3.86
C ARG A 28 2.89 11.13 -4.30
N ARG A 29 2.76 11.37 -5.60
CA ARG A 29 1.91 12.41 -6.20
C ARG A 29 1.36 11.95 -7.56
N PRO A 30 0.33 12.60 -8.11
CA PRO A 30 -0.11 12.34 -9.49
C PRO A 30 1.05 12.45 -10.48
N THR A 31 1.10 11.57 -11.47
CA THR A 31 2.22 11.51 -12.43
C THR A 31 2.41 12.83 -13.18
N GLY A 32 1.31 13.47 -13.60
CA GLY A 32 1.34 14.76 -14.29
C GLY A 32 1.99 15.89 -13.48
N LEU A 33 2.10 15.76 -12.16
CA LEU A 33 2.81 16.72 -11.32
C LEU A 33 4.33 16.56 -11.49
N PHE A 34 4.86 15.33 -11.47
CA PHE A 34 6.29 15.10 -11.71
C PHE A 34 6.72 15.41 -13.14
N GLU A 35 5.85 15.13 -14.11
CA GLU A 35 6.11 15.31 -15.55
C GLU A 35 5.92 16.76 -15.99
N GLY A 36 4.83 17.41 -15.56
CA GLY A 36 4.42 18.73 -16.07
C GLY A 36 4.90 19.91 -15.24
N GLN A 37 5.12 19.74 -13.94
CA GLN A 37 5.50 20.84 -13.06
C GLN A 37 7.02 21.09 -13.13
N ARG A 38 7.41 22.30 -13.58
CA ARG A 38 8.82 22.67 -13.77
C ARG A 38 9.66 22.40 -12.52
N ASN A 39 10.78 21.70 -12.70
CA ASN A 39 11.75 21.35 -11.67
C ASN A 39 11.20 20.54 -10.48
N TYR A 40 9.96 20.02 -10.51
CA TYR A 40 9.40 19.32 -9.36
C TYR A 40 10.20 18.05 -9.01
N LEU A 41 10.40 17.15 -9.97
CA LEU A 41 11.24 15.97 -9.76
C LEU A 41 12.70 16.34 -9.43
N PRO A 42 13.40 17.20 -10.22
CA PRO A 42 14.77 17.60 -9.91
C PRO A 42 14.95 18.14 -8.49
N ASN A 43 14.07 19.02 -8.01
CA ASN A 43 14.14 19.56 -6.65
C ASN A 43 14.11 18.46 -5.59
N PHE A 44 13.23 17.47 -5.76
CA PHE A 44 13.12 16.38 -4.81
C PHE A 44 14.34 15.45 -4.86
N ILE A 45 14.83 15.12 -6.06
CA ILE A 45 16.05 14.30 -6.23
C ILE A 45 17.27 15.02 -5.64
N GLN A 46 17.44 16.32 -5.88
CA GLN A 46 18.51 17.10 -5.26
C GLN A 46 18.40 17.08 -3.73
N SER A 47 17.19 17.22 -3.18
CA SER A 47 16.94 17.15 -1.74
C SER A 47 17.34 15.79 -1.14
N VAL A 48 17.04 14.70 -1.84
CA VAL A 48 17.48 13.35 -1.48
C VAL A 48 19.01 13.25 -1.50
N LEU A 49 19.66 13.67 -2.58
CA LEU A 49 21.13 13.62 -2.70
C LEU A 49 21.84 14.53 -1.69
N SER A 50 21.26 15.66 -1.33
CA SER A 50 21.77 16.59 -0.31
C SER A 50 21.52 16.13 1.12
N SER A 51 20.62 15.15 1.33
CA SER A 51 20.43 14.53 2.64
C SER A 51 21.60 13.61 3.03
N ILE A 52 22.36 13.11 2.04
CA ILE A 52 23.59 12.35 2.22
C ILE A 52 24.73 13.33 2.46
N ASP A 53 25.49 13.12 3.54
CA ASP A 53 26.59 14.01 3.89
C ASP A 53 27.64 14.04 2.76
N LEU A 54 28.16 15.23 2.45
CA LEU A 54 29.00 15.46 1.26
C LEU A 54 30.19 14.51 1.19
N ARG A 55 30.84 14.23 2.33
CA ARG A 55 31.99 13.30 2.41
C ARG A 55 31.59 11.87 2.04
N ASP A 56 30.42 11.43 2.46
CA ASP A 56 29.90 10.07 2.21
C ASP A 56 29.24 9.96 0.83
N ARG A 57 28.87 11.09 0.23
CA ARG A 57 28.31 11.16 -1.12
C ARG A 57 29.39 11.01 -2.20
N GLN A 58 30.55 11.61 -2.00
CA GLN A 58 31.63 11.61 -3.00
C GLN A 58 32.15 10.20 -3.27
N GLY A 59 32.08 9.77 -4.53
CA GLY A 59 32.59 8.47 -4.97
C GLY A 59 31.76 7.27 -4.51
N CYS A 60 30.65 7.49 -3.81
CA CYS A 60 29.87 6.39 -3.25
C CYS A 60 29.07 5.65 -4.34
N THR A 61 28.50 4.51 -3.96
CA THR A 61 27.63 3.73 -4.84
C THR A 61 26.18 3.84 -4.38
N MET A 62 25.25 4.08 -5.31
CA MET A 62 23.82 4.03 -5.06
C MET A 62 23.09 3.08 -6.02
N VAL A 63 21.93 2.58 -5.59
CA VAL A 63 21.06 1.71 -6.38
C VAL A 63 19.86 2.48 -6.91
N VAL A 64 19.44 2.23 -8.15
CA VAL A 64 18.24 2.83 -8.75
C VAL A 64 17.35 1.74 -9.33
N GLY A 65 16.07 1.78 -9.01
CA GLY A 65 15.09 0.80 -9.46
C GLY A 65 13.74 1.43 -9.74
N SER A 66 12.92 0.76 -10.53
CA SER A 66 11.50 1.10 -10.72
C SER A 66 10.64 -0.14 -10.86
N ASP A 67 9.34 0.03 -10.63
CA ASP A 67 8.32 -0.98 -10.94
C ASP A 67 7.90 -0.98 -12.42
N GLY A 68 8.49 -0.11 -13.24
CA GLY A 68 8.22 0.00 -14.66
C GLY A 68 7.00 0.85 -15.02
N ARG A 69 6.36 1.54 -14.06
CA ARG A 69 5.25 2.48 -14.36
C ARG A 69 5.66 3.59 -15.32
N TYR A 70 4.67 4.20 -15.95
CA TYR A 70 4.84 5.39 -16.79
C TYR A 70 5.73 6.44 -16.10
N PHE A 71 6.52 7.18 -16.87
CA PHE A 71 7.52 8.15 -16.42
C PHE A 71 8.79 7.57 -15.76
N SER A 72 8.84 6.28 -15.39
CA SER A 72 10.01 5.69 -14.71
C SER A 72 11.32 5.79 -15.49
N ARG A 73 11.29 5.61 -16.83
CA ARG A 73 12.48 5.72 -17.68
C ARG A 73 13.04 7.16 -17.68
N ALA A 74 12.18 8.15 -17.91
CA ALA A 74 12.56 9.56 -17.90
C ALA A 74 13.09 9.99 -16.52
N ALA A 75 12.41 9.58 -15.45
CA ALA A 75 12.86 9.84 -14.08
C ALA A 75 14.20 9.17 -13.77
N THR A 76 14.45 7.95 -14.29
CA THR A 76 15.74 7.27 -14.13
C THR A 76 16.86 8.06 -14.78
N GLU A 77 16.66 8.59 -15.99
CA GLU A 77 17.65 9.43 -16.68
C GLU A 77 17.99 10.67 -15.85
N ILE A 78 16.98 11.38 -15.34
CA ILE A 78 17.17 12.55 -14.47
C ILE A 78 17.97 12.17 -13.22
N VAL A 79 17.63 11.06 -12.55
CA VAL A 79 18.39 10.56 -11.39
C VAL A 79 19.85 10.31 -11.74
N VAL A 80 20.15 9.72 -12.90
CA VAL A 80 21.54 9.49 -13.33
C VAL A 80 22.28 10.80 -13.56
N GLN A 81 21.68 11.73 -14.30
CA GLN A 81 22.28 13.02 -14.60
C GLN A 81 22.60 13.83 -13.34
N MET A 82 21.69 13.81 -12.36
CA MET A 82 21.85 14.54 -11.10
C MET A 82 22.80 13.84 -10.13
N ALA A 83 22.77 12.50 -10.04
CA ALA A 83 23.71 11.75 -9.22
C ALA A 83 25.16 11.97 -9.68
N ALA A 84 25.38 11.92 -11.00
CA ALA A 84 26.66 12.24 -11.63
C ALA A 84 27.13 13.65 -11.25
N ALA A 85 26.27 14.66 -11.44
CA ALA A 85 26.56 16.06 -11.10
C ALA A 85 26.85 16.29 -9.61
N ASN A 86 26.32 15.44 -8.72
CA ASN A 86 26.47 15.56 -7.28
C ASN A 86 27.65 14.73 -6.70
N GLY A 87 28.47 14.13 -7.56
CA GLY A 87 29.69 13.40 -7.18
C GLY A 87 29.46 11.96 -6.74
N ILE A 88 28.29 11.35 -7.03
CA ILE A 88 28.09 9.91 -6.85
C ILE A 88 28.99 9.17 -7.84
N GLY A 89 29.88 8.31 -7.33
CA GLY A 89 30.89 7.64 -8.15
C GLY A 89 30.35 6.47 -8.97
N ARG A 90 29.25 5.85 -8.54
CA ARG A 90 28.66 4.69 -9.24
C ARG A 90 27.16 4.55 -9.00
N LEU A 91 26.42 4.32 -10.08
CA LEU A 91 25.02 3.90 -10.00
C LEU A 91 24.82 2.45 -10.44
N ILE A 92 23.83 1.83 -9.80
CA ILE A 92 23.49 0.42 -9.92
C ILE A 92 22.00 0.34 -10.30
N ILE A 93 21.69 0.26 -11.59
CA ILE A 93 20.36 0.39 -12.18
C ILE A 93 19.82 -0.93 -12.76
N GLY A 94 18.55 -1.26 -12.49
CA GLY A 94 17.85 -2.40 -13.12
C GLY A 94 17.82 -2.33 -14.66
N GLN A 95 17.73 -3.47 -15.35
CA GLN A 95 17.68 -3.49 -16.83
C GLN A 95 16.34 -2.87 -17.25
N ASN A 96 16.37 -1.97 -18.23
CA ASN A 96 15.23 -1.15 -18.59
C ASN A 96 14.72 -0.28 -17.42
N GLY A 97 15.55 -0.04 -16.40
CA GLY A 97 15.16 0.64 -15.17
C GLY A 97 14.38 -0.24 -14.18
N ILE A 98 14.20 -1.55 -14.43
CA ILE A 98 13.31 -2.41 -13.64
C ILE A 98 14.08 -3.09 -12.50
N LEU A 99 13.69 -2.80 -11.26
CA LEU A 99 14.24 -3.44 -10.06
C LEU A 99 13.20 -3.36 -8.95
N SER A 100 12.81 -4.50 -8.37
CA SER A 100 11.80 -4.54 -7.31
C SER A 100 12.35 -3.95 -6.01
N THR A 101 11.47 -3.48 -5.13
CA THR A 101 11.86 -2.94 -3.81
C THR A 101 12.70 -3.94 -2.99
N PRO A 102 12.33 -5.25 -2.90
CA PRO A 102 13.19 -6.24 -2.23
C PRO A 102 14.57 -6.40 -2.89
N ALA A 103 14.65 -6.36 -4.22
CA ALA A 103 15.91 -6.48 -4.93
C ALA A 103 16.81 -5.26 -4.75
N VAL A 104 16.24 -4.05 -4.69
CA VAL A 104 16.99 -2.84 -4.30
C VAL A 104 17.59 -3.03 -2.91
N SER A 105 16.77 -3.44 -1.92
CA SER A 105 17.24 -3.72 -0.56
C SER A 105 18.38 -4.75 -0.54
N CYS A 106 18.23 -5.83 -1.31
CA CYS A 106 19.21 -6.91 -1.44
C CYS A 106 20.54 -6.41 -1.99
N ILE A 107 20.48 -5.65 -3.09
CA ILE A 107 21.68 -5.15 -3.75
C ILE A 107 22.38 -4.14 -2.85
N ILE A 108 21.66 -3.16 -2.27
CA ILE A 108 22.24 -2.19 -1.34
C ILE A 108 23.06 -2.90 -0.26
N ARG A 109 22.47 -3.91 0.39
CA ARG A 109 23.11 -4.68 1.45
C ARG A 109 24.31 -5.48 0.94
N LYS A 110 24.15 -6.16 -0.20
CA LYS A 110 25.18 -7.04 -0.78
C LYS A 110 26.44 -6.28 -1.17
N ILE A 111 26.28 -5.11 -1.78
CA ILE A 111 27.42 -4.32 -2.27
C ILE A 111 27.81 -3.17 -1.33
N LYS A 112 27.16 -3.07 -0.16
CA LYS A 112 27.34 -1.99 0.82
C LYS A 112 27.20 -0.61 0.17
N ALA A 113 26.15 -0.42 -0.62
CA ALA A 113 25.84 0.86 -1.23
C ALA A 113 25.44 1.89 -0.15
N ALA A 114 25.60 3.18 -0.44
CA ALA A 114 25.19 4.27 0.46
C ALA A 114 23.66 4.35 0.61
N GLY A 115 22.92 3.84 -0.37
CA GLY A 115 21.46 3.79 -0.37
C GLY A 115 20.93 3.50 -1.77
N GLY A 116 19.64 3.77 -1.98
CA GLY A 116 19.02 3.66 -3.29
C GLY A 116 17.72 4.43 -3.44
N ILE A 117 17.42 4.78 -4.69
CA ILE A 117 16.20 5.47 -5.11
C ILE A 117 15.30 4.46 -5.82
N ILE A 118 14.05 4.37 -5.40
CA ILE A 118 13.06 3.45 -5.98
C ILE A 118 11.90 4.27 -6.54
N LEU A 119 11.74 4.20 -7.86
CA LEU A 119 10.71 4.89 -8.61
C LEU A 119 9.46 4.02 -8.65
N THR A 120 8.60 4.20 -7.66
CA THR A 120 7.39 3.40 -7.47
C THR A 120 6.39 4.14 -6.59
N ALA A 121 5.10 3.94 -6.88
CA ALA A 121 4.00 4.31 -6.00
C ALA A 121 3.34 3.06 -5.35
N SER A 122 4.03 1.92 -5.36
CA SER A 122 3.57 0.62 -4.84
C SER A 122 2.19 0.26 -5.41
N HIS A 123 1.22 -0.03 -4.55
CA HIS A 123 -0.14 -0.39 -4.91
C HIS A 123 -0.92 0.62 -5.76
N CYS A 124 -0.49 1.88 -5.89
CA CYS A 124 -1.22 2.90 -6.66
C CYS A 124 -1.19 2.67 -8.19
N PRO A 125 -2.23 3.12 -8.91
CA PRO A 125 -2.35 2.90 -10.35
C PRO A 125 -1.25 3.67 -11.10
N GLY A 126 -0.82 3.11 -12.24
CA GLY A 126 0.20 3.69 -13.12
C GLY A 126 -0.41 4.50 -14.27
N GLY A 127 0.43 4.85 -15.24
CA GLY A 127 0.03 5.62 -16.43
C GLY A 127 0.06 7.15 -16.25
N PRO A 128 -0.18 7.91 -17.34
CA PRO A 128 -0.17 9.38 -17.32
C PRO A 128 -1.19 9.99 -16.35
N GLY A 129 -2.37 9.38 -16.24
CA GLY A 129 -3.42 9.77 -15.28
C GLY A 129 -3.30 9.10 -13.90
N GLY A 130 -2.25 8.32 -13.66
CA GLY A 130 -2.03 7.59 -12.42
C GLY A 130 -1.20 8.36 -11.39
N GLU A 131 -0.54 7.61 -10.51
CA GLU A 131 0.39 8.14 -9.52
C GLU A 131 1.83 7.68 -9.79
N PHE A 132 2.77 8.57 -9.48
CA PHE A 132 4.19 8.30 -9.48
C PHE A 132 4.75 8.51 -8.07
N GLY A 133 5.88 7.85 -7.78
CA GLY A 133 6.49 7.96 -6.46
C GLY A 133 8.00 7.78 -6.47
N VAL A 134 8.64 8.41 -5.50
CA VAL A 134 10.09 8.34 -5.28
C VAL A 134 10.33 7.94 -3.83
N LYS A 135 10.74 6.70 -3.61
CA LYS A 135 11.21 6.19 -2.31
C LYS A 135 12.73 6.32 -2.21
N PHE A 136 13.21 6.52 -1.00
CA PHE A 136 14.65 6.51 -0.69
C PHE A 136 14.94 5.50 0.41
N ASN A 137 15.86 4.56 0.11
CA ASN A 137 16.38 3.58 1.05
C ASN A 137 17.81 3.96 1.44
N VAL A 138 18.16 3.76 2.71
CA VAL A 138 19.49 4.09 3.26
C VAL A 138 20.43 2.87 3.20
N ALA A 139 21.66 3.02 3.68
CA ALA A 139 22.74 2.03 3.55
C ALA A 139 22.43 0.63 4.13
N ASN A 140 21.53 0.52 5.12
CA ASN A 140 21.11 -0.81 5.63
C ASN A 140 20.19 -1.56 4.65
N GLY A 141 19.75 -0.91 3.57
CA GLY A 141 18.84 -1.41 2.54
C GLY A 141 17.36 -1.15 2.81
N GLY A 142 17.00 -0.53 3.92
CA GLY A 142 15.61 -0.26 4.31
C GLY A 142 15.17 1.18 4.04
N PRO A 143 13.87 1.49 4.22
CA PRO A 143 13.35 2.84 4.01
C PRO A 143 14.06 3.87 4.89
N ALA A 144 14.16 5.10 4.38
CA ALA A 144 14.70 6.22 5.15
C ALA A 144 13.94 6.40 6.49
N PRO A 145 14.67 6.53 7.62
CA PRO A 145 14.06 6.85 8.90
C PRO A 145 13.49 8.28 8.90
N ASP A 146 12.65 8.61 9.90
CA ASP A 146 11.99 9.92 9.98
C ASP A 146 12.98 11.07 9.99
N VAL A 147 14.12 10.94 10.68
CA VAL A 147 15.18 11.96 10.71
C VAL A 147 15.69 12.30 9.30
N VAL A 148 15.88 11.28 8.45
CA VAL A 148 16.33 11.48 7.06
C VAL A 148 15.20 12.03 6.21
N SER A 149 13.97 11.53 6.38
CA SER A 149 12.78 12.01 5.66
C SER A 149 12.48 13.48 5.96
N ASP A 150 12.58 13.89 7.23
CA ASP A 150 12.42 15.28 7.65
C ASP A 150 13.59 16.16 7.16
N LYS A 151 14.84 15.65 7.15
CA LYS A 151 15.99 16.35 6.54
C LYS A 151 15.73 16.63 5.05
N ILE A 152 15.28 15.63 4.29
CA ILE A 152 14.90 15.79 2.87
C ILE A 152 13.83 16.87 2.72
N TYR A 153 12.80 16.84 3.57
CA TYR A 153 11.72 17.84 3.52
C TYR A 153 12.17 19.26 3.88
N GLN A 154 13.08 19.44 4.84
CA GLN A 154 13.62 20.77 5.14
C GLN A 154 14.45 21.31 3.98
N ILE A 155 15.26 20.46 3.33
CA ILE A 155 16.04 20.85 2.14
C ILE A 155 15.09 21.24 1.00
N SER A 156 14.03 20.46 0.74
CA SER A 156 13.11 20.74 -0.38
C SER A 156 12.37 22.07 -0.25
N LYS A 157 12.12 22.54 0.98
CA LYS A 157 11.47 23.83 1.25
C LYS A 157 12.41 25.03 1.11
N THR A 158 13.71 24.81 1.06
CA THR A 158 14.73 25.87 1.06
C THR A 158 15.67 25.79 -0.14
N ILE A 159 15.41 24.89 -1.09
CA ILE A 159 16.23 24.69 -2.28
C ILE A 159 16.14 25.89 -3.23
N GLU A 160 17.30 26.40 -3.64
CA GLU A 160 17.44 27.52 -4.59
C GLU A 160 18.10 27.11 -5.91
N GLU A 161 18.81 25.98 -5.91
CA GLU A 161 19.48 25.44 -7.10
C GLU A 161 19.66 23.92 -7.03
N TYR A 162 19.89 23.29 -8.19
CA TYR A 162 20.32 21.90 -8.29
C TYR A 162 21.40 21.71 -9.35
N ALA A 163 22.20 20.64 -9.21
CA ALA A 163 23.24 20.29 -10.16
C ALA A 163 22.81 19.14 -11.08
N ILE A 164 23.09 19.23 -12.38
CA ILE A 164 22.70 18.23 -13.39
C ILE A 164 23.71 18.15 -14.55
N CYS A 165 23.88 16.96 -15.12
CA CYS A 165 24.61 16.73 -16.39
C CYS A 165 23.60 16.53 -17.54
N PRO A 166 23.06 17.59 -18.17
CA PRO A 166 21.91 17.47 -19.08
C PRO A 166 22.23 16.75 -20.38
N ASP A 167 23.50 16.61 -20.74
CA ASP A 167 23.97 15.92 -21.96
C ASP A 167 24.31 14.45 -21.71
N LEU A 168 24.28 14.00 -20.44
CA LEU A 168 24.50 12.60 -20.11
C LEU A 168 23.29 11.77 -20.57
N ARG A 169 23.54 10.81 -21.45
CA ARG A 169 22.55 9.86 -21.99
C ARG A 169 22.97 8.44 -21.65
N ILE A 170 22.04 7.64 -21.16
CA ILE A 170 22.24 6.21 -20.85
C ILE A 170 21.33 5.34 -21.71
N ASP A 171 21.82 4.17 -22.12
CA ASP A 171 20.96 3.16 -22.72
C ASP A 171 20.56 2.13 -21.66
N LEU A 172 19.36 2.27 -21.08
CA LEU A 172 18.86 1.34 -20.05
C LEU A 172 18.62 -0.09 -20.57
N SER A 173 18.53 -0.31 -21.89
CA SER A 173 18.30 -1.63 -22.47
C SER A 173 19.57 -2.47 -22.52
N ARG A 174 20.73 -1.82 -22.71
CA ARG A 174 22.03 -2.44 -22.82
C ARG A 174 22.56 -2.89 -21.46
N LEU A 175 22.66 -4.21 -21.31
CA LEU A 175 23.38 -4.82 -20.19
C LEU A 175 24.88 -4.55 -20.30
N GLY A 176 25.52 -4.37 -19.15
CA GLY A 176 26.96 -4.14 -19.05
C GLY A 176 27.30 -2.73 -18.58
N ARG A 177 28.59 -2.44 -18.51
CA ARG A 177 29.09 -1.17 -18.02
C ARG A 177 29.00 -0.10 -19.09
N GLN A 178 28.49 1.06 -18.73
CA GLN A 178 28.55 2.28 -19.53
C GLN A 178 29.35 3.30 -18.72
N GLU A 179 30.39 3.87 -19.32
CA GLU A 179 31.32 4.80 -18.67
C GLU A 179 31.17 6.17 -19.29
N PHE A 180 31.20 7.20 -18.47
CA PHE A 180 31.16 8.59 -18.89
C PHE A 180 32.33 9.30 -18.22
N ASP A 181 33.07 10.10 -18.99
CA ASP A 181 34.17 10.90 -18.45
C ASP A 181 33.61 12.23 -17.92
N LEU A 182 33.64 12.36 -16.60
CA LEU A 182 33.24 13.52 -15.82
C LEU A 182 34.47 14.12 -15.12
N GLU A 183 35.55 14.33 -15.86
CA GLU A 183 36.87 14.59 -15.27
C GLU A 183 37.36 13.40 -14.40
N ASN A 184 37.27 12.20 -15.00
CA ASN A 184 38.19 11.08 -14.77
C ASN A 184 38.12 10.33 -13.42
N LYS A 185 36.97 9.74 -13.01
CA LYS A 185 36.96 8.68 -11.95
C LYS A 185 35.86 7.59 -12.05
N PHE A 186 36.29 6.31 -12.12
CA PHE A 186 35.72 5.06 -11.54
C PHE A 186 35.04 3.94 -12.40
N LYS A 187 35.13 2.67 -11.90
CA LYS A 187 34.75 1.34 -12.49
C LYS A 187 33.75 0.44 -11.69
N PRO A 188 33.26 -0.76 -12.17
CA PRO A 188 31.96 -1.10 -12.84
C PRO A 188 30.78 -1.66 -11.97
N PHE A 189 29.64 -1.97 -12.65
CA PHE A 189 28.28 -2.34 -12.15
C PHE A 189 27.65 -3.62 -12.84
N ARG A 190 26.68 -4.35 -12.20
CA ARG A 190 25.91 -5.55 -12.68
C ARG A 190 24.38 -5.51 -12.39
N VAL A 191 23.55 -6.01 -13.32
CA VAL A 191 22.08 -5.83 -13.41
C VAL A 191 21.28 -7.16 -13.33
N MET A 192 20.03 -7.18 -12.80
CA MET A 192 19.09 -8.33 -12.83
C MET A 192 17.64 -7.94 -13.23
N GLY A 193 16.91 -8.89 -13.85
CA GLY A 193 15.58 -8.73 -14.50
C GLY A 193 14.44 -9.58 -13.87
N PRO A 194 13.38 -9.95 -14.61
CA PRO A 194 12.06 -10.30 -14.07
C PRO A 194 12.06 -11.55 -13.16
N TYR A 195 11.48 -11.42 -11.96
CA TYR A 195 11.61 -12.38 -10.86
C TYR A 195 10.76 -13.65 -11.00
N VAL A 196 9.46 -13.54 -11.29
CA VAL A 196 8.54 -14.70 -11.26
C VAL A 196 8.90 -15.74 -12.31
N ARG A 197 9.06 -15.34 -13.58
CA ARG A 197 9.43 -16.28 -14.65
C ARG A 197 10.79 -16.90 -14.38
N LYS A 198 11.81 -16.10 -14.06
CA LYS A 198 13.16 -16.61 -13.82
C LYS A 198 13.23 -17.56 -12.63
N VAL A 199 12.63 -17.18 -11.50
CA VAL A 199 12.73 -17.98 -10.27
C VAL A 199 11.75 -19.14 -10.29
N LEU A 200 10.45 -18.91 -10.50
CA LEU A 200 9.45 -19.97 -10.36
C LEU A 200 9.36 -20.87 -11.59
N CYS A 201 9.42 -20.30 -12.80
CA CYS A 201 9.27 -21.10 -14.03
C CYS A 201 10.61 -21.69 -14.49
N ASP A 202 11.61 -20.84 -14.71
CA ASP A 202 12.88 -21.27 -15.31
C ASP A 202 13.72 -22.09 -14.30
N GLU A 203 13.85 -21.62 -13.06
CA GLU A 203 14.70 -22.28 -12.04
C GLU A 203 13.97 -23.39 -11.28
N LEU A 204 12.73 -23.15 -10.81
CA LEU A 204 11.96 -24.12 -10.01
C LEU A 204 11.02 -25.02 -10.84
N GLY A 205 10.96 -24.84 -12.16
CA GLY A 205 10.24 -25.72 -13.08
C GLY A 205 8.72 -25.60 -13.05
N ALA A 206 8.17 -24.50 -12.54
CA ALA A 206 6.73 -24.24 -12.66
C ALA A 206 6.34 -24.06 -14.14
N PRO A 207 5.23 -24.65 -14.60
CA PRO A 207 4.75 -24.45 -15.97
C PRO A 207 4.63 -22.98 -16.35
N ALA A 208 4.89 -22.61 -17.61
CA ALA A 208 4.84 -21.21 -18.04
C ALA A 208 3.45 -20.57 -17.85
N ASN A 209 2.37 -21.35 -17.92
CA ASN A 209 1.01 -20.90 -17.64
C ASN A 209 0.74 -20.62 -16.14
N SER A 210 1.68 -20.96 -15.25
CA SER A 210 1.69 -20.50 -13.86
C SER A 210 2.12 -19.04 -13.76
N ALA A 211 2.83 -18.46 -14.73
CA ALA A 211 3.26 -17.06 -14.71
C ALA A 211 2.31 -16.18 -15.51
N ILE A 212 1.22 -15.76 -14.90
CA ILE A 212 0.21 -14.92 -15.54
C ILE A 212 0.58 -13.46 -15.33
N ASN A 213 0.36 -12.65 -16.37
CA ASN A 213 0.60 -11.21 -16.36
C ASN A 213 2.02 -10.76 -15.95
N CYS A 214 3.02 -11.60 -16.27
CA CYS A 214 4.41 -11.37 -15.91
C CYS A 214 5.19 -10.51 -16.93
N VAL A 215 4.52 -9.59 -17.63
CA VAL A 215 5.15 -8.59 -18.50
C VAL A 215 4.87 -7.22 -17.86
N PRO A 216 5.89 -6.49 -17.40
CA PRO A 216 5.69 -5.14 -16.85
C PRO A 216 5.08 -4.21 -17.92
N LEU A 217 4.05 -3.46 -17.53
CA LEU A 217 3.36 -2.48 -18.36
C LEU A 217 3.33 -1.15 -17.61
N GLU A 218 3.50 -0.04 -18.33
CA GLU A 218 3.59 1.30 -17.74
C GLU A 218 2.32 1.77 -17.02
N ASP A 219 1.17 1.23 -17.42
CA ASP A 219 -0.16 1.47 -16.85
C ASP A 219 -0.70 0.26 -16.07
N PHE A 220 0.12 -0.79 -15.92
CA PHE A 220 -0.28 -2.07 -15.32
C PHE A 220 -1.51 -2.73 -15.98
N GLY A 221 -1.73 -2.49 -17.28
CA GLY A 221 -2.92 -2.97 -17.98
C GLY A 221 -4.21 -2.22 -17.59
N GLY A 222 -4.08 -0.98 -17.10
CA GLY A 222 -5.17 -0.14 -16.63
C GLY A 222 -5.79 -0.61 -15.31
N GLN A 223 -5.09 -1.45 -14.55
CA GLN A 223 -5.56 -2.03 -13.29
C GLN A 223 -4.78 -1.47 -12.09
N HIS A 224 -5.41 -1.55 -10.91
CA HIS A 224 -4.75 -1.21 -9.66
C HIS A 224 -3.83 -2.37 -9.25
N PRO A 225 -2.51 -2.18 -9.12
CA PRO A 225 -1.57 -3.24 -8.77
C PRO A 225 -1.57 -3.49 -7.26
N ASP A 226 -2.73 -3.82 -6.68
CA ASP A 226 -2.91 -4.03 -5.23
C ASP A 226 -3.42 -5.45 -4.94
N PRO A 227 -2.64 -6.29 -4.25
CA PRO A 227 -2.96 -7.70 -4.05
C PRO A 227 -4.00 -7.85 -2.94
N ASN A 228 -5.27 -7.61 -3.24
CA ASN A 228 -6.40 -7.87 -2.35
C ASN A 228 -7.62 -8.38 -3.11
N LEU A 229 -8.64 -8.85 -2.38
CA LEU A 229 -9.83 -9.46 -2.97
C LEU A 229 -10.64 -8.50 -3.86
N THR A 230 -10.48 -7.19 -3.71
CA THR A 230 -11.18 -6.16 -4.49
C THR A 230 -10.56 -5.98 -5.88
N TYR A 231 -9.22 -5.99 -5.98
CA TYR A 231 -8.53 -5.69 -7.24
C TYR A 231 -7.97 -6.94 -7.94
N ALA A 232 -7.57 -7.98 -7.20
CA ALA A 232 -7.09 -9.23 -7.75
C ALA A 232 -8.23 -10.21 -8.11
N THR A 233 -9.32 -9.68 -8.69
CA THR A 233 -10.55 -10.44 -8.99
C THR A 233 -10.31 -11.57 -9.97
N THR A 234 -9.47 -11.35 -10.98
CA THR A 234 -9.09 -12.41 -11.95
C THR A 234 -8.44 -13.60 -11.26
N LEU A 235 -7.61 -13.36 -10.24
CA LEU A 235 -6.98 -14.44 -9.47
C LEU A 235 -8.02 -15.19 -8.66
N LEU A 236 -8.87 -14.45 -7.96
CA LEU A 236 -9.94 -15.02 -7.16
C LEU A 236 -10.87 -15.91 -8.00
N GLU A 237 -11.32 -15.44 -9.16
CA GLU A 237 -12.20 -16.20 -10.05
C GLU A 237 -11.51 -17.45 -10.62
N ALA A 238 -10.22 -17.35 -11.00
CA ALA A 238 -9.45 -18.51 -11.42
C ALA A 238 -9.32 -19.56 -10.30
N MET A 239 -9.09 -19.13 -9.05
CA MET A 239 -8.97 -20.02 -7.89
C MET A 239 -10.32 -20.65 -7.50
N LYS A 240 -11.43 -19.92 -7.63
CA LYS A 240 -12.79 -20.44 -7.40
C LYS A 240 -13.16 -21.57 -8.36
N GLY A 241 -12.54 -21.64 -9.54
CA GLY A 241 -12.69 -22.77 -10.46
C GLY A 241 -12.18 -24.11 -9.91
N GLY A 242 -11.44 -24.12 -8.79
CA GLY A 242 -11.06 -25.32 -8.06
C GLY A 242 -9.90 -26.13 -8.67
N GLU A 243 -9.43 -25.75 -9.86
CA GLU A 243 -8.33 -26.45 -10.56
C GLU A 243 -6.95 -26.26 -9.90
N TYR A 244 -6.79 -25.20 -9.11
CA TYR A 244 -5.51 -24.75 -8.58
C TYR A 244 -5.47 -24.86 -7.05
N GLY A 245 -4.38 -25.42 -6.53
CA GLY A 245 -4.21 -25.64 -5.08
C GLY A 245 -3.60 -24.44 -4.34
N PHE A 246 -2.96 -23.53 -5.08
CA PHE A 246 -2.27 -22.37 -4.54
C PHE A 246 -2.31 -21.23 -5.55
N GLY A 247 -2.68 -20.04 -5.06
CA GLY A 247 -2.79 -18.78 -5.78
C GLY A 247 -2.00 -17.69 -5.08
N ALA A 248 -1.27 -16.85 -5.83
CA ALA A 248 -0.65 -15.65 -5.27
C ALA A 248 -0.70 -14.44 -6.23
N ALA A 249 -0.80 -13.25 -5.65
CA ALA A 249 -0.69 -11.95 -6.33
C ALA A 249 0.31 -11.04 -5.61
N PHE A 250 0.89 -10.09 -6.32
CA PHE A 250 1.87 -9.12 -5.80
C PHE A 250 1.43 -7.68 -6.15
N ASP A 251 1.94 -6.70 -5.41
CA ASP A 251 1.84 -5.29 -5.82
C ASP A 251 2.90 -4.89 -6.85
N ALA A 252 2.90 -3.63 -7.29
CA ALA A 252 3.75 -3.17 -8.40
C ALA A 252 5.25 -3.35 -8.14
N ASP A 253 5.74 -2.98 -6.96
CA ASP A 253 7.15 -3.08 -6.59
C ASP A 253 7.52 -4.38 -5.87
N GLY A 254 6.56 -5.30 -5.72
CA GLY A 254 6.75 -6.68 -5.29
C GLY A 254 7.06 -6.85 -3.80
N ASP A 255 6.75 -5.83 -2.99
CA ASP A 255 6.96 -5.86 -1.54
C ASP A 255 5.72 -6.39 -0.78
N ARG A 256 4.55 -6.47 -1.44
CA ARG A 256 3.32 -7.08 -0.90
C ARG A 256 2.94 -8.36 -1.63
N TYR A 257 2.14 -9.17 -0.95
CA TYR A 257 1.60 -10.40 -1.49
C TYR A 257 0.23 -10.77 -0.90
N MET A 258 -0.58 -11.44 -1.71
CA MET A 258 -1.81 -12.13 -1.26
C MET A 258 -1.67 -13.62 -1.54
N ILE A 259 -2.16 -14.46 -0.63
CA ILE A 259 -2.21 -15.91 -0.77
C ILE A 259 -3.66 -16.37 -0.83
N LEU A 260 -3.97 -17.20 -1.82
CA LEU A 260 -5.21 -17.95 -1.93
C LEU A 260 -4.92 -19.45 -1.95
N GLY A 261 -5.73 -20.20 -1.22
CA GLY A 261 -5.85 -21.65 -1.34
C GLY A 261 -6.86 -22.05 -2.41
N GLN A 262 -7.06 -23.36 -2.56
CA GLN A 262 -8.06 -23.93 -3.46
C GLN A 262 -9.46 -23.33 -3.24
N ASN A 263 -10.28 -23.28 -4.29
CA ASN A 263 -11.64 -22.73 -4.27
C ASN A 263 -11.71 -21.25 -3.86
N GLY A 264 -10.58 -20.53 -3.93
CA GLY A 264 -10.50 -19.13 -3.53
C GLY A 264 -10.40 -18.91 -2.02
N PHE A 265 -9.97 -19.93 -1.25
CA PHE A 265 -9.77 -19.80 0.20
C PHE A 265 -8.78 -18.67 0.51
N PHE A 266 -9.26 -17.59 1.12
CA PHE A 266 -8.45 -16.41 1.40
C PHE A 266 -7.66 -16.58 2.70
N VAL A 267 -6.33 -16.42 2.63
CA VAL A 267 -5.48 -16.33 3.81
C VAL A 267 -5.32 -14.87 4.18
N SER A 268 -5.84 -14.47 5.35
CA SER A 268 -5.66 -13.10 5.83
C SER A 268 -4.16 -12.81 6.01
N PRO A 269 -3.66 -11.59 5.74
CA PRO A 269 -2.23 -11.29 5.89
C PRO A 269 -1.72 -11.48 7.33
N SER A 270 -2.59 -11.20 8.31
CA SER A 270 -2.28 -11.43 9.73
C SER A 270 -2.14 -12.93 10.05
N ASP A 271 -3.05 -13.77 9.54
CA ASP A 271 -2.94 -15.23 9.68
C ASP A 271 -1.72 -15.75 8.91
N SER A 272 -1.43 -15.21 7.72
CA SER A 272 -0.26 -15.59 6.92
C SER A 272 1.03 -15.43 7.72
N LEU A 273 1.20 -14.27 8.38
CA LEU A 273 2.33 -14.01 9.27
C LEU A 273 2.42 -15.03 10.42
N ALA A 274 1.29 -15.32 11.08
CA ALA A 274 1.25 -16.25 12.20
C ALA A 274 1.53 -17.70 11.76
N VAL A 275 0.98 -18.14 10.62
CA VAL A 275 1.22 -19.46 10.04
C VAL A 275 2.68 -19.61 9.64
N ILE A 276 3.27 -18.60 8.99
CA ILE A 276 4.71 -18.60 8.67
C ILE A 276 5.52 -18.75 9.96
N ALA A 277 5.25 -17.93 10.98
CA ALA A 277 5.95 -17.98 12.27
C ALA A 277 5.90 -19.37 12.92
N ALA A 278 4.75 -20.04 12.89
CA ALA A 278 4.56 -21.36 13.49
C ALA A 278 5.27 -22.49 12.74
N ASN A 279 5.71 -22.25 11.50
CA ASN A 279 6.30 -23.26 10.61
C ASN A 279 7.72 -22.91 10.13
N LEU A 280 8.40 -21.94 10.77
CA LEU A 280 9.75 -21.51 10.36
C LEU A 280 10.80 -22.64 10.36
N SER A 281 10.59 -23.70 11.12
CA SER A 281 11.44 -24.90 11.10
C SER A 281 11.50 -25.58 9.72
N CYS A 282 10.52 -25.36 8.85
CA CYS A 282 10.52 -25.85 7.47
C CYS A 282 11.56 -25.14 6.59
N ILE A 283 12.00 -23.95 7.00
CA ILE A 283 12.82 -23.06 6.19
C ILE A 283 14.30 -23.20 6.60
N PRO A 284 15.21 -23.62 5.69
CA PRO A 284 16.62 -23.82 6.02
C PRO A 284 17.30 -22.61 6.68
N TYR A 285 16.97 -21.40 6.24
CA TYR A 285 17.49 -20.15 6.80
C TYR A 285 17.27 -20.08 8.32
N PHE A 286 16.03 -20.21 8.79
CA PHE A 286 15.71 -20.13 10.22
C PHE A 286 16.17 -21.36 11.02
N ARG A 287 16.40 -22.50 10.38
CA ARG A 287 17.08 -23.64 11.03
C ARG A 287 18.55 -23.34 11.33
N GLN A 288 19.21 -22.56 10.47
CA GLN A 288 20.63 -22.21 10.64
C GLN A 288 20.83 -21.04 11.61
N ILE A 289 20.05 -19.97 11.45
CA ILE A 289 20.23 -18.74 12.22
C ILE A 289 19.39 -18.68 13.51
N GLY A 290 18.42 -19.59 13.67
CA GLY A 290 17.44 -19.54 14.73
C GLY A 290 16.41 -18.42 14.56
N VAL A 291 15.61 -18.19 15.59
CA VAL A 291 14.57 -17.14 15.62
C VAL A 291 14.81 -16.27 16.84
N ARG A 292 15.13 -15.00 16.63
CA ARG A 292 15.48 -14.06 17.71
C ARG A 292 14.26 -13.31 18.28
N GLY A 293 13.26 -13.09 17.44
CA GLY A 293 12.04 -12.37 17.81
C GLY A 293 11.13 -12.15 16.61
N PHE A 294 9.88 -11.82 16.90
CA PHE A 294 8.84 -11.52 15.92
C PHE A 294 8.40 -10.06 16.00
N GLY A 295 7.92 -9.50 14.88
CA GLY A 295 7.36 -8.15 14.83
C GLY A 295 6.03 -8.10 14.09
N ARG A 296 5.08 -7.31 14.58
CA ARG A 296 3.91 -6.91 13.80
C ARG A 296 3.60 -5.45 14.03
N SER A 297 2.95 -4.83 13.04
CA SER A 297 2.42 -3.49 13.26
C SER A 297 1.22 -3.56 14.20
N MET A 298 1.00 -2.51 14.96
CA MET A 298 -0.08 -2.38 15.94
C MET A 298 -1.47 -2.72 15.36
N PRO A 299 -1.87 -2.26 14.17
CA PRO A 299 -3.17 -2.63 13.61
C PRO A 299 -3.25 -4.09 13.13
N THR A 300 -2.13 -4.78 12.96
CA THR A 300 -2.11 -6.20 12.58
C THR A 300 -2.67 -7.05 13.72
N SER A 301 -3.46 -8.08 13.38
CA SER A 301 -4.05 -8.97 14.39
C SER A 301 -2.99 -9.62 15.30
N THR A 302 -3.40 -9.91 16.52
CA THR A 302 -2.61 -10.59 17.56
C THR A 302 -2.44 -12.10 17.35
N ALA A 303 -2.80 -12.64 16.17
CA ALA A 303 -2.57 -14.05 15.81
C ALA A 303 -1.09 -14.45 15.98
N LEU A 304 -0.16 -13.59 15.55
CA LEU A 304 1.28 -13.81 15.73
C LEU A 304 1.67 -13.92 17.22
N ASP A 305 1.02 -13.16 18.10
CA ASP A 305 1.33 -13.10 19.53
C ASP A 305 1.03 -14.45 20.21
N ARG A 306 -0.01 -15.16 19.76
CA ARG A 306 -0.34 -16.52 20.22
C ARG A 306 0.77 -17.51 19.88
N VAL A 307 1.29 -17.42 18.65
CA VAL A 307 2.40 -18.25 18.18
C VAL A 307 3.67 -17.91 18.97
N ALA A 308 4.00 -16.63 19.09
CA ALA A 308 5.15 -16.12 19.83
C ALA A 308 5.15 -16.64 21.28
N LYS A 309 4.00 -16.52 21.97
CA LYS A 309 3.81 -17.02 23.34
C LYS A 309 4.02 -18.52 23.43
N SER A 310 3.48 -19.30 22.50
CA SER A 310 3.67 -20.76 22.47
C SER A 310 5.12 -21.17 22.20
N MET A 311 5.84 -20.41 21.38
CA MET A 311 7.24 -20.67 21.03
C MET A 311 8.23 -20.06 22.04
N LYS A 312 7.75 -19.27 23.00
CA LYS A 312 8.56 -18.48 23.94
C LYS A 312 9.53 -17.53 23.22
N VAL A 313 9.06 -16.94 22.12
CA VAL A 313 9.82 -15.97 21.30
C VAL A 313 9.28 -14.56 21.59
N PRO A 314 10.15 -13.54 21.77
CA PRO A 314 9.69 -12.16 21.95
C PRO A 314 8.86 -11.67 20.75
N VAL A 315 7.84 -10.86 21.01
CA VAL A 315 7.05 -10.19 19.97
C VAL A 315 7.06 -8.68 20.19
N TYR A 316 7.31 -7.92 19.12
CA TYR A 316 7.34 -6.47 19.11
C TYR A 316 6.13 -5.92 18.36
N GLU A 317 5.33 -5.10 19.04
CA GLU A 317 4.25 -4.33 18.43
C GLU A 317 4.77 -2.94 18.05
N THR A 318 4.88 -2.66 16.76
CA THR A 318 5.41 -1.39 16.22
C THR A 318 4.30 -0.52 15.63
N PRO A 319 4.51 0.78 15.38
CA PRO A 319 3.61 1.52 14.51
C PRO A 319 3.65 0.94 13.09
N ALA A 320 2.68 1.29 12.26
CA ALA A 320 2.70 0.84 10.87
C ALA A 320 3.79 1.55 10.07
N GLY A 321 4.46 0.80 9.21
CA GLY A 321 5.61 1.26 8.44
C GLY A 321 6.84 0.38 8.68
N TRP A 322 7.43 -0.11 7.60
CA TRP A 322 8.49 -1.11 7.69
C TRP A 322 9.79 -0.63 8.38
N ARG A 323 10.02 0.69 8.42
CA ARG A 323 11.22 1.28 9.04
C ARG A 323 11.43 0.88 10.50
N PHE A 324 10.36 0.68 11.28
CA PHE A 324 10.49 0.25 12.68
C PHE A 324 11.04 -1.17 12.81
N PHE A 325 10.66 -2.06 11.87
CA PHE A 325 11.22 -3.41 11.85
C PHE A 325 12.67 -3.42 11.45
N SER A 326 13.10 -2.52 10.54
CA SER A 326 14.51 -2.40 10.15
C SER A 326 15.42 -2.16 11.35
N ASN A 327 15.04 -1.26 12.27
CA ASN A 327 15.77 -1.03 13.52
C ASN A 327 15.84 -2.30 14.39
N LEU A 328 14.71 -3.00 14.56
CA LEU A 328 14.66 -4.26 15.32
C LEU A 328 15.51 -5.37 14.68
N MET A 329 15.59 -5.43 13.35
CA MET A 329 16.43 -6.39 12.63
C MET A 329 17.92 -6.04 12.74
N ASP A 330 18.27 -4.75 12.64
CA ASP A 330 19.65 -4.27 12.78
C ASP A 330 20.22 -4.53 14.18
N SER A 331 19.38 -4.40 15.22
CA SER A 331 19.75 -4.74 16.60
C SER A 331 19.69 -6.24 16.92
N GLY A 332 19.35 -7.09 15.95
CA GLY A 332 19.22 -8.54 16.15
C GLY A 332 18.02 -8.95 17.01
N ARG A 333 17.06 -8.07 17.26
CA ARG A 333 15.86 -8.32 18.07
C ARG A 333 14.75 -9.01 17.29
N CYS A 334 14.65 -8.77 15.98
CA CYS A 334 13.61 -9.33 15.11
C CYS A 334 14.20 -10.20 14.00
N SER A 335 13.52 -11.29 13.65
CA SER A 335 13.89 -12.19 12.55
C SER A 335 12.76 -12.40 11.53
N LEU A 336 11.51 -12.29 11.95
CA LEU A 336 10.33 -12.34 11.08
C LEU A 336 9.35 -11.26 11.51
N CYS A 337 8.82 -10.50 10.56
CA CYS A 337 7.75 -9.55 10.82
C CYS A 337 6.78 -9.40 9.66
N GLY A 338 5.64 -8.78 9.93
CA GLY A 338 4.61 -8.54 8.92
C GLY A 338 3.60 -7.48 9.33
N GLU A 339 2.81 -7.07 8.35
CA GLU A 339 1.74 -6.09 8.49
C GLU A 339 0.47 -6.61 7.83
N GLU A 340 -0.69 -6.25 8.39
CA GLU A 340 -2.02 -6.57 7.82
C GLU A 340 -2.20 -6.08 6.38
N SER A 341 -1.41 -5.09 5.97
CA SER A 341 -1.37 -4.49 4.64
C SER A 341 -0.65 -5.36 3.60
N PHE A 342 -0.84 -6.68 3.67
CA PHE A 342 -0.29 -7.68 2.73
C PHE A 342 1.25 -7.74 2.72
N GLY A 343 1.88 -7.40 3.85
CA GLY A 343 3.33 -7.29 4.00
C GLY A 343 3.93 -8.36 4.90
N THR A 344 4.98 -9.06 4.46
CA THR A 344 5.75 -9.96 5.34
C THR A 344 7.20 -10.00 4.86
N GLY A 345 8.11 -10.20 5.78
CA GLY A 345 9.54 -10.27 5.50
C GLY A 345 10.34 -10.77 6.69
N SER A 346 11.62 -10.98 6.45
CA SER A 346 12.58 -11.41 7.46
C SER A 346 13.84 -10.55 7.42
N ASP A 347 14.74 -10.77 8.36
CA ASP A 347 16.02 -10.05 8.47
C ASP A 347 17.02 -10.29 7.33
N HIS A 348 16.67 -11.17 6.37
CA HIS A 348 17.40 -11.33 5.11
C HIS A 348 17.59 -9.99 4.37
N LEU A 349 16.60 -9.10 4.48
CA LEU A 349 16.53 -7.77 3.87
C LEU A 349 16.05 -6.74 4.90
N ARG A 350 15.82 -5.50 4.45
CA ARG A 350 15.22 -4.41 5.25
C ARG A 350 13.98 -3.84 4.58
N GLU A 351 13.32 -4.67 3.77
CA GLU A 351 12.04 -4.43 3.14
C GLU A 351 11.13 -5.64 3.34
N LYS A 352 9.83 -5.44 3.08
CA LYS A 352 8.90 -6.56 2.86
C LYS A 352 9.32 -7.29 1.59
N ASP A 353 8.99 -8.57 1.46
CA ASP A 353 9.29 -9.34 0.25
C ASP A 353 8.16 -10.32 -0.05
N GLY A 354 7.36 -9.99 -1.07
CA GLY A 354 6.21 -10.79 -1.46
C GLY A 354 6.61 -12.14 -2.04
N LEU A 355 7.64 -12.17 -2.92
CA LEU A 355 8.08 -13.42 -3.54
C LEU A 355 8.72 -14.35 -2.50
N TRP A 356 9.49 -13.80 -1.56
CA TRP A 356 10.00 -14.55 -0.42
C TRP A 356 8.86 -15.19 0.38
N ALA A 357 7.79 -14.44 0.67
CA ALA A 357 6.66 -14.98 1.42
C ALA A 357 5.95 -16.12 0.65
N VAL A 358 5.83 -16.01 -0.67
CA VAL A 358 5.33 -17.10 -1.53
C VAL A 358 6.25 -18.33 -1.47
N LEU A 359 7.57 -18.16 -1.57
CA LEU A 359 8.52 -19.27 -1.48
C LEU A 359 8.50 -19.94 -0.09
N VAL A 360 8.30 -19.17 0.98
CA VAL A 360 8.11 -19.68 2.34
C VAL A 360 6.83 -20.51 2.43
N TRP A 361 5.71 -20.02 1.90
CA TRP A 361 4.45 -20.77 1.83
C TRP A 361 4.60 -22.08 1.05
N LEU A 362 5.23 -22.05 -0.12
CA LEU A 362 5.50 -23.25 -0.91
C LEU A 362 6.39 -24.24 -0.14
N SER A 363 7.37 -23.75 0.62
CA SER A 363 8.21 -24.59 1.47
C SER A 363 7.43 -25.25 2.61
N ILE A 364 6.51 -24.52 3.24
CA ILE A 364 5.61 -25.06 4.28
C ILE A 364 4.68 -26.12 3.68
N ILE A 365 4.06 -25.84 2.53
CA ILE A 365 3.21 -26.80 1.81
C ILE A 365 3.99 -28.06 1.47
N ALA A 366 5.21 -27.93 0.94
CA ALA A 366 6.06 -29.06 0.58
C ALA A 366 6.46 -29.90 1.81
N ALA A 367 6.78 -29.26 2.94
CA ALA A 367 7.16 -29.94 4.17
C ALA A 367 5.96 -30.63 4.86
N ARG A 368 4.81 -29.95 4.91
CA ARG A 368 3.60 -30.46 5.57
C ARG A 368 2.78 -31.43 4.72
N LYS A 369 2.95 -31.38 3.39
CA LYS A 369 2.17 -32.18 2.42
C LYS A 369 0.65 -31.98 2.57
N GLN A 370 0.25 -30.76 2.90
CA GLN A 370 -1.13 -30.36 3.15
C GLN A 370 -1.50 -29.17 2.25
N GLY A 371 -2.79 -29.02 1.97
CA GLY A 371 -3.33 -27.85 1.27
C GLY A 371 -3.23 -26.57 2.11
N VAL A 372 -3.36 -25.40 1.48
CA VAL A 372 -3.34 -24.10 2.17
C VAL A 372 -4.41 -24.02 3.25
N GLU A 373 -5.66 -24.38 2.91
CA GLU A 373 -6.78 -24.34 3.83
C GLU A 373 -6.57 -25.29 5.03
N GLU A 374 -6.11 -26.51 4.80
CA GLU A 374 -5.80 -27.48 5.86
C GLU A 374 -4.76 -26.92 6.84
N ILE A 375 -3.67 -26.34 6.33
CA ILE A 375 -2.60 -25.74 7.15
C ILE A 375 -3.15 -24.60 8.03
N VAL A 376 -4.01 -23.74 7.46
CA VAL A 376 -4.60 -22.60 8.17
C VAL A 376 -5.63 -23.07 9.20
N ARG A 377 -6.44 -24.08 8.88
CA ARG A 377 -7.42 -24.66 9.82
C ARG A 377 -6.74 -25.38 10.98
N ASP A 378 -5.66 -26.12 10.72
CA ASP A 378 -4.83 -26.72 11.77
C ASP A 378 -4.23 -25.64 12.68
N HIS A 379 -3.84 -24.50 12.10
CA HIS A 379 -3.33 -23.37 12.86
C HIS A 379 -4.41 -22.78 13.78
N TRP A 380 -5.61 -22.54 13.25
CA TRP A 380 -6.74 -22.05 14.04
C TRP A 380 -7.13 -23.02 15.15
N ALA A 381 -7.22 -24.33 14.87
CA ALA A 381 -7.51 -25.33 15.87
C ALA A 381 -6.50 -25.32 17.04
N LYS A 382 -5.23 -25.01 16.75
CA LYS A 382 -4.15 -24.97 17.75
C LYS A 382 -4.07 -23.66 18.53
N TYR A 383 -4.25 -22.51 17.88
CA TYR A 383 -4.01 -21.19 18.47
C TYR A 383 -5.28 -20.36 18.73
N GLY A 384 -6.42 -20.83 18.23
CA GLY A 384 -7.64 -20.05 18.05
C GLY A 384 -7.59 -19.24 16.75
N ARG A 385 -8.76 -18.80 16.27
CA ARG A 385 -8.90 -17.97 15.08
C ARG A 385 -9.02 -16.50 15.48
N HIS A 386 -8.23 -15.65 14.85
CA HIS A 386 -8.38 -14.20 14.96
C HIS A 386 -9.11 -13.68 13.73
N TYR A 387 -10.42 -13.51 13.83
CA TYR A 387 -11.22 -12.86 12.80
C TYR A 387 -10.75 -11.42 12.65
N PHE A 388 -10.39 -11.03 11.43
CA PHE A 388 -9.80 -9.72 11.16
C PHE A 388 -10.38 -9.10 9.90
N CYS A 389 -10.70 -7.81 9.96
CA CYS A 389 -11.03 -7.02 8.78
C CYS A 389 -10.52 -5.58 8.91
N ARG A 390 -10.41 -4.91 7.76
CA ARG A 390 -10.06 -3.51 7.65
C ARG A 390 -11.09 -2.79 6.79
N PHE A 391 -11.54 -1.64 7.27
CA PHE A 391 -12.36 -0.69 6.52
C PHE A 391 -11.55 0.56 6.24
N ASP A 392 -11.42 0.90 4.96
CA ASP A 392 -10.73 2.11 4.50
C ASP A 392 -11.79 3.14 4.05
N TYR A 393 -11.89 4.24 4.79
CA TYR A 393 -12.72 5.39 4.44
C TYR A 393 -11.85 6.42 3.74
N GLU A 394 -11.84 6.38 2.41
CA GLU A 394 -10.98 7.20 1.57
C GLU A 394 -11.67 8.48 1.09
N GLY A 395 -10.88 9.46 0.66
CA GLY A 395 -11.40 10.68 0.04
C GLY A 395 -12.09 11.64 1.02
N LEU A 396 -11.82 11.51 2.32
CA LEU A 396 -12.46 12.33 3.33
C LEU A 396 -11.89 13.75 3.36
N GLU A 397 -12.75 14.71 3.68
CA GLU A 397 -12.38 16.11 3.87
C GLU A 397 -11.48 16.24 5.13
N PRO A 398 -10.28 16.86 5.04
CA PRO A 398 -9.31 16.85 6.12
C PRO A 398 -9.77 17.46 7.44
N LYS A 399 -10.54 18.56 7.42
CA LYS A 399 -11.01 19.24 8.63
C LYS A 399 -12.02 18.39 9.40
N THR A 400 -12.99 17.81 8.70
CA THR A 400 -13.98 16.87 9.26
C THR A 400 -13.28 15.65 9.83
N THR A 401 -12.32 15.09 9.09
CA THR A 401 -11.50 13.95 9.53
C THR A 401 -10.73 14.24 10.82
N TYR A 402 -10.15 15.44 10.93
CA TYR A 402 -9.46 15.89 12.14
C TYR A 402 -10.41 15.91 13.35
N TYR A 403 -11.61 16.48 13.22
CA TYR A 403 -12.58 16.53 14.31
C TYR A 403 -13.08 15.14 14.72
N ILE A 404 -13.34 14.25 13.75
CA ILE A 404 -13.71 12.85 14.03
C ILE A 404 -12.63 12.17 14.90
N MET A 405 -11.36 12.26 14.49
CA MET A 405 -10.26 11.62 15.23
C MET A 405 -10.03 12.27 16.60
N ARG A 406 -10.19 13.59 16.72
CA ARG A 406 -10.09 14.32 17.99
C ARG A 406 -11.16 13.87 18.98
N ASP A 407 -12.42 13.82 18.55
CA ASP A 407 -13.54 13.47 19.42
C ASP A 407 -13.48 11.99 19.83
N LEU A 408 -13.02 11.14 18.91
CA LEU A 408 -12.75 9.74 19.22
C LEU A 408 -11.59 9.58 20.21
N GLU A 409 -10.51 10.35 20.08
CA GLU A 409 -9.41 10.33 21.04
C GLU A 409 -9.90 10.76 22.44
N ALA A 410 -10.70 11.82 22.54
CA ALA A 410 -11.29 12.28 23.79
C ALA A 410 -12.16 11.18 24.45
N LEU A 411 -12.97 10.47 23.67
CA LEU A 411 -13.80 9.38 24.17
C LEU A 411 -12.97 8.17 24.62
N VAL A 412 -12.01 7.73 23.80
CA VAL A 412 -11.19 6.53 24.05
C VAL A 412 -10.25 6.74 25.24
N THR A 413 -9.79 7.97 25.47
CA THR A 413 -8.87 8.30 26.56
C THR A 413 -9.58 8.68 27.86
N ASP A 414 -10.92 8.76 27.87
CA ASP A 414 -11.69 8.99 29.09
C ASP A 414 -11.59 7.79 30.05
N LYS A 415 -11.28 8.07 31.32
CA LYS A 415 -11.08 7.03 32.34
C LYS A 415 -12.34 6.19 32.60
N SER A 416 -13.53 6.77 32.40
CA SER A 416 -14.82 6.09 32.56
C SER A 416 -15.16 5.16 31.38
N PHE A 417 -14.36 5.18 30.32
CA PHE A 417 -14.54 4.30 29.17
C PHE A 417 -14.09 2.85 29.45
N ILE A 418 -13.10 2.67 30.32
CA ILE A 418 -12.68 1.34 30.79
C ILE A 418 -13.78 0.74 31.66
N GLY A 419 -14.12 -0.53 31.41
CA GLY A 419 -15.23 -1.22 32.09
C GLY A 419 -16.60 -1.04 31.42
N GLN A 420 -16.74 -0.14 30.44
CA GLN A 420 -17.96 -0.05 29.63
C GLN A 420 -18.21 -1.36 28.88
N GLN A 421 -19.49 -1.67 28.66
CA GLN A 421 -19.93 -2.89 28.00
C GLN A 421 -20.78 -2.57 26.78
N PHE A 422 -20.53 -3.28 25.69
CA PHE A 422 -21.26 -3.14 24.43
C PHE A 422 -21.84 -4.49 24.02
N ALA A 423 -23.17 -4.56 23.93
CA ALA A 423 -23.87 -5.76 23.51
C ALA A 423 -24.28 -5.66 22.03
N VAL A 424 -23.92 -6.65 21.23
CA VAL A 424 -24.38 -6.83 19.85
C VAL A 424 -24.84 -8.25 19.62
N GLY A 425 -26.14 -8.39 19.36
CA GLY A 425 -26.80 -9.70 19.39
C GLY A 425 -26.67 -10.32 20.79
N SER A 426 -26.14 -11.54 20.85
CA SER A 426 -25.85 -12.26 22.09
C SER A 426 -24.46 -11.98 22.66
N GLN A 427 -23.57 -11.31 21.92
CA GLN A 427 -22.20 -11.08 22.33
C GLN A 427 -22.06 -9.79 23.14
N VAL A 428 -21.31 -9.83 24.24
CA VAL A 428 -21.03 -8.68 25.10
C VAL A 428 -19.53 -8.40 25.12
N TYR A 429 -19.14 -7.24 24.64
CA TYR A 429 -17.76 -6.75 24.61
C TYR A 429 -17.52 -5.81 25.79
N SER A 430 -16.71 -6.23 26.76
CA SER A 430 -16.33 -5.39 27.90
C SER A 430 -14.96 -4.77 27.68
N VAL A 431 -14.87 -3.44 27.74
CA VAL A 431 -13.63 -2.68 27.51
C VAL A 431 -12.64 -2.94 28.63
N ALA A 432 -11.50 -3.54 28.29
CA ALA A 432 -10.43 -3.85 29.23
C ALA A 432 -9.33 -2.79 29.25
N LYS A 433 -8.99 -2.23 28.08
CA LYS A 433 -7.95 -1.22 27.94
C LYS A 433 -8.23 -0.30 26.75
N THR A 434 -7.88 0.96 26.90
CA THR A 434 -7.83 1.94 25.81
C THR A 434 -6.55 2.76 25.87
N ASP A 435 -6.05 3.17 24.70
CA ASP A 435 -4.94 4.12 24.61
C ASP A 435 -4.85 4.79 23.22
N SER A 436 -4.11 5.91 23.16
CA SER A 436 -3.55 6.48 21.93
C SER A 436 -2.14 5.90 21.79
N PHE A 437 -1.95 4.99 20.83
CA PHE A 437 -0.73 4.18 20.73
C PHE A 437 0.52 5.05 20.59
N GLU A 438 1.48 4.81 21.49
CA GLU A 438 2.80 5.41 21.51
C GLU A 438 3.83 4.28 21.46
N TYR A 439 4.90 4.48 20.69
CA TYR A 439 6.00 3.54 20.55
C TYR A 439 7.31 4.21 20.90
N VAL A 440 8.08 3.57 21.79
CA VAL A 440 9.46 3.92 22.08
C VAL A 440 10.34 2.88 21.40
N ASP A 441 11.12 3.32 20.42
CA ASP A 441 12.03 2.44 19.70
C ASP A 441 13.12 1.90 20.66
N PRO A 442 13.26 0.58 20.83
CA PRO A 442 14.19 -0.01 21.79
C PRO A 442 15.65 -0.01 21.31
N VAL A 443 15.93 0.60 20.16
CA VAL A 443 17.27 0.71 19.57
C VAL A 443 17.80 2.13 19.67
N ASP A 444 17.01 3.11 19.22
CA ASP A 444 17.43 4.52 19.17
C ASP A 444 16.73 5.42 20.20
N GLY A 445 15.73 4.90 20.93
CA GLY A 445 14.99 5.65 21.95
C GLY A 445 13.96 6.64 21.40
N THR A 446 13.76 6.69 20.08
CA THR A 446 12.82 7.62 19.44
C THR A 446 11.39 7.31 19.89
N VAL A 447 10.66 8.35 20.30
CA VAL A 447 9.27 8.25 20.73
C VAL A 447 8.34 8.69 19.60
N THR A 448 7.54 7.75 19.08
CA THR A 448 6.53 8.03 18.05
C THR A 448 5.13 7.97 18.68
N LYS A 449 4.46 9.13 18.77
CA LYS A 449 3.14 9.28 19.41
C LYS A 449 1.99 9.26 18.41
N LYS A 450 0.76 9.14 18.91
CA LYS A 450 -0.49 9.28 18.13
C LYS A 450 -0.58 8.34 16.92
N GLN A 451 -0.12 7.10 17.09
CA GLN A 451 0.00 6.14 15.99
C GLN A 451 -1.29 5.34 15.71
N GLY A 452 -2.31 5.54 16.54
CA GLY A 452 -3.65 5.00 16.37
C GLY A 452 -4.38 4.86 17.71
N LEU A 453 -5.69 5.01 17.69
CA LEU A 453 -6.53 4.84 18.88
C LEU A 453 -6.92 3.37 19.00
N ARG A 454 -6.82 2.79 20.19
CA ARG A 454 -7.12 1.38 20.42
C ARG A 454 -8.17 1.21 21.50
N ILE A 455 -9.09 0.28 21.24
CA ILE A 455 -10.03 -0.27 22.21
C ILE A 455 -9.77 -1.76 22.26
N ILE A 456 -9.38 -2.26 23.43
CA ILE A 456 -9.06 -3.67 23.67
C ILE A 456 -10.11 -4.21 24.62
N PHE A 457 -10.79 -5.27 24.22
CA PHE A 457 -11.81 -5.95 24.99
C PHE A 457 -11.22 -7.10 25.81
N SER A 458 -11.94 -7.49 26.86
CA SER A 458 -11.52 -8.55 27.79
C SER A 458 -11.47 -9.96 27.17
N ASP A 459 -12.18 -10.19 26.07
CA ASP A 459 -12.18 -11.44 25.28
C ASP A 459 -11.02 -11.51 24.26
N ALA A 460 -10.10 -10.53 24.29
CA ALA A 460 -9.02 -10.33 23.31
C ALA A 460 -9.46 -9.84 21.93
N SER A 461 -10.72 -9.40 21.78
CA SER A 461 -11.16 -8.62 20.62
C SER A 461 -10.58 -7.20 20.66
N ARG A 462 -10.42 -6.55 19.50
CA ARG A 462 -9.85 -5.19 19.40
C ARG A 462 -10.53 -4.36 18.31
N LEU A 463 -10.66 -3.05 18.56
CA LEU A 463 -10.89 -2.04 17.53
C LEU A 463 -9.71 -1.08 17.50
N VAL A 464 -9.25 -0.76 16.29
CA VAL A 464 -8.16 0.20 16.08
C VAL A 464 -8.62 1.23 15.05
N PHE A 465 -8.36 2.51 15.33
CA PHE A 465 -8.65 3.62 14.42
C PHE A 465 -7.35 4.34 14.08
N ARG A 466 -7.07 4.50 12.79
CA ARG A 466 -5.87 5.22 12.32
C ARG A 466 -6.22 6.23 11.26
N LEU A 467 -5.66 7.42 11.41
CA LEU A 467 -5.56 8.39 10.33
C LEU A 467 -4.32 8.08 9.50
N SER A 468 -4.51 7.73 8.22
CA SER A 468 -3.40 7.62 7.28
C SER A 468 -3.13 9.00 6.65
N SER A 469 -1.85 9.31 6.43
CA SER A 469 -1.35 10.64 6.05
C SER A 469 -2.23 11.35 5.03
N SER A 470 -2.72 12.54 5.39
CA SER A 470 -3.43 13.44 4.49
C SER A 470 -2.47 13.97 3.43
N SER A 471 -2.78 13.78 2.15
CA SER A 471 -2.03 14.39 1.04
C SER A 471 -2.29 15.89 0.89
N GLY A 472 -2.66 16.58 1.98
CA GLY A 472 -3.22 17.94 1.96
C GLY A 472 -4.61 18.04 1.33
N VAL A 473 -4.93 17.19 0.34
CA VAL A 473 -6.16 17.25 -0.45
C VAL A 473 -7.24 16.29 0.07
N ARG A 474 -6.85 15.09 0.53
CA ARG A 474 -7.78 14.06 1.02
C ARG A 474 -7.17 13.32 2.22
N ALA A 475 -8.01 12.91 3.15
CA ALA A 475 -7.63 12.10 4.30
C ALA A 475 -8.27 10.70 4.21
N THR A 476 -7.64 9.73 4.88
CA THR A 476 -8.16 8.36 4.96
C THR A 476 -8.20 7.92 6.41
N ILE A 477 -9.38 7.54 6.91
CA ILE A 477 -9.52 6.85 8.20
C ILE A 477 -9.54 5.35 7.91
N ARG A 478 -8.73 4.60 8.65
CA ARG A 478 -8.73 3.13 8.63
C ARG A 478 -9.23 2.59 9.95
N LEU A 479 -10.26 1.76 9.90
CA LEU A 479 -10.80 1.02 11.03
C LEU A 479 -10.40 -0.45 10.90
N TYR A 480 -9.76 -1.01 11.92
CA TYR A 480 -9.41 -2.41 12.01
C TYR A 480 -10.26 -3.05 13.10
N ALA A 481 -10.93 -4.14 12.77
CA ALA A 481 -11.70 -4.92 13.73
C ALA A 481 -11.13 -6.33 13.83
N GLU A 482 -10.86 -6.73 15.07
CA GLU A 482 -10.37 -8.05 15.42
C GLU A 482 -11.28 -8.70 16.45
N SER A 483 -11.62 -9.97 16.24
CA SER A 483 -12.34 -10.79 17.22
C SER A 483 -11.64 -12.14 17.37
N TYR A 484 -11.44 -12.59 18.61
CA TYR A 484 -10.75 -13.84 18.90
C TYR A 484 -11.76 -14.94 19.22
N GLU A 485 -11.73 -16.03 18.44
CA GLU A 485 -12.54 -17.21 18.68
C GLU A 485 -11.63 -18.39 19.05
N ARG A 486 -11.80 -18.90 20.26
CA ARG A 486 -11.02 -20.03 20.77
C ARG A 486 -11.64 -21.37 20.37
N ASP A 487 -12.96 -21.46 20.35
CA ASP A 487 -13.68 -22.71 20.08
C ASP A 487 -13.60 -23.05 18.58
N PRO A 488 -13.03 -24.22 18.20
CA PRO A 488 -13.01 -24.67 16.82
C PRO A 488 -14.39 -24.72 16.15
N SER A 489 -15.47 -24.92 16.90
CA SER A 489 -16.84 -24.91 16.36
C SER A 489 -17.24 -23.54 15.80
N GLY A 490 -16.63 -22.46 16.30
CA GLY A 490 -16.83 -21.10 15.84
C GLY A 490 -15.96 -20.72 14.65
N HIS A 491 -14.98 -21.54 14.25
CA HIS A 491 -13.97 -21.18 13.23
C HIS A 491 -14.50 -21.20 11.79
N ASP A 492 -15.67 -21.76 11.52
CA ASP A 492 -16.22 -21.83 10.16
C ASP A 492 -17.19 -20.71 9.80
N GLN A 493 -17.48 -19.80 10.74
CA GLN A 493 -18.38 -18.69 10.46
C GLN A 493 -17.74 -17.69 9.50
N GLU A 494 -18.57 -17.04 8.70
CA GLU A 494 -18.13 -15.94 7.84
C GLU A 494 -17.59 -14.79 8.70
N PRO A 495 -16.40 -14.25 8.38
CA PRO A 495 -15.82 -13.13 9.13
C PRO A 495 -16.76 -11.93 9.30
N GLN A 496 -17.58 -11.66 8.28
CA GLN A 496 -18.55 -10.55 8.28
C GLN A 496 -19.74 -10.80 9.21
N GLN A 497 -20.08 -12.06 9.50
CA GLN A 497 -21.21 -12.43 10.36
C GLN A 497 -20.84 -12.33 11.85
N LEU A 498 -19.63 -12.77 12.22
CA LEU A 498 -19.11 -12.67 13.60
C LEU A 498 -18.78 -11.24 14.03
N GLN A 499 -18.37 -10.40 13.08
CA GLN A 499 -18.06 -8.99 13.33
C GLN A 499 -19.30 -8.10 13.20
N GLY A 500 -20.49 -8.71 13.13
CA GLY A 500 -21.76 -8.07 12.86
C GLY A 500 -21.80 -7.53 11.43
N SER A 501 -22.80 -7.97 10.65
CA SER A 501 -23.21 -7.23 9.45
C SER A 501 -23.27 -5.74 9.82
N SER A 502 -22.54 -4.88 9.09
CA SER A 502 -22.40 -3.45 9.36
C SER A 502 -23.73 -2.71 9.62
N SER A 503 -24.84 -3.31 9.19
CA SER A 503 -26.23 -2.92 9.43
C SER A 503 -26.82 -3.25 10.82
N ARG A 504 -26.09 -3.88 11.75
CA ARG A 504 -26.67 -4.45 12.99
C ARG A 504 -25.92 -4.22 14.31
N TRP A 505 -24.99 -3.27 14.41
CA TRP A 505 -24.52 -2.78 15.71
C TRP A 505 -25.62 -1.90 16.38
N ARG A 506 -26.73 -2.53 16.81
CA ARG A 506 -27.79 -1.88 17.61
C ARG A 506 -27.51 -2.09 19.08
N ILE A 507 -26.91 -1.09 19.73
CA ILE A 507 -26.77 -1.06 21.19
C ILE A 507 -28.02 -0.40 21.80
N CYS A 508 -28.62 -1.12 22.75
CA CYS A 508 -29.95 -0.90 23.32
C CYS A 508 -30.09 0.46 24.03
N HIS A 509 -31.25 1.10 23.83
CA HIS A 509 -31.65 2.38 24.43
C HIS A 509 -31.86 2.25 25.94
N ARG A 510 -30.98 2.84 26.78
CA ARG A 510 -31.34 3.50 28.05
C ARG A 510 -30.14 4.05 28.83
N SER A 511 -29.38 4.95 28.23
CA SER A 511 -28.60 5.96 28.96
C SER A 511 -28.00 6.94 27.96
N ARG A 512 -27.91 8.21 28.37
CA ARG A 512 -27.62 9.37 27.52
C ARG A 512 -26.27 9.25 26.80
N ALA A 513 -26.29 9.55 25.50
CA ALA A 513 -25.15 10.00 24.68
C ALA A 513 -23.80 9.31 24.93
N THR A 514 -23.64 8.07 24.48
CA THR A 514 -22.31 7.44 24.33
C THR A 514 -22.42 6.22 23.39
N LEU A 515 -21.50 6.13 22.42
CA LEU A 515 -21.30 5.04 21.43
C LEU A 515 -22.35 4.68 20.39
N ARG A 516 -23.62 5.07 20.49
CA ARG A 516 -24.55 4.97 19.33
C ARG A 516 -24.01 5.70 18.10
N SER A 517 -23.19 6.70 18.34
CA SER A 517 -22.53 7.52 17.35
C SER A 517 -21.31 6.86 16.71
N LEU A 518 -20.65 5.83 17.26
CA LEU A 518 -19.38 5.37 16.66
C LEU A 518 -19.52 4.51 15.39
N VAL A 519 -20.60 3.74 15.27
CA VAL A 519 -20.92 2.99 14.04
C VAL A 519 -21.91 3.76 13.15
N THR A 520 -22.72 4.65 13.74
CA THR A 520 -23.71 5.46 13.03
C THR A 520 -23.18 6.84 12.59
N LEU A 521 -22.09 7.40 13.17
CA LEU A 521 -21.42 8.62 12.68
C LEU A 521 -20.71 8.38 11.35
N SER A 522 -20.25 7.16 11.09
CA SER A 522 -19.81 6.75 9.75
C SER A 522 -20.93 6.81 8.71
N TRP A 523 -22.19 6.96 9.13
CA TRP A 523 -23.35 7.09 8.23
C TRP A 523 -23.92 8.52 8.21
N LEU A 524 -24.07 9.17 9.37
CA LEU A 524 -24.71 10.50 9.50
C LEU A 524 -23.81 11.69 9.14
N VAL A 525 -22.49 11.59 9.23
CA VAL A 525 -21.57 12.70 8.85
C VAL A 525 -21.20 12.66 7.36
N ILE A 526 -21.48 11.55 6.68
CA ILE A 526 -21.09 11.36 5.27
C ILE A 526 -22.20 11.83 4.31
N HIS A 527 -23.44 12.02 4.78
CA HIS A 527 -24.54 12.57 3.98
C HIS A 527 -25.47 13.47 4.82
N SER A 528 -25.19 14.77 4.88
CA SER A 528 -26.24 15.79 5.04
C SER A 528 -25.67 17.19 4.76
N PRO A 529 -26.29 17.94 3.85
CA PRO A 529 -26.67 19.31 4.11
C PRO A 529 -28.16 19.34 4.48
N HIS A 530 -28.47 19.99 5.61
CA HIS A 530 -29.79 20.45 6.08
C HIS A 530 -30.75 19.49 6.84
N GLU A 531 -31.50 20.15 7.73
CA GLU A 531 -32.27 19.75 8.93
C GLU A 531 -33.43 18.74 8.75
N PRO A 532 -33.95 18.14 9.85
CA PRO A 532 -35.02 17.13 9.78
C PRO A 532 -36.43 17.75 9.76
N GLN A 533 -37.31 17.21 8.91
CA GLN A 533 -38.78 17.29 9.07
C GLN A 533 -39.38 15.88 9.18
N GLU A 534 -40.43 15.80 10.02
CA GLU A 534 -41.12 14.60 10.50
C GLU A 534 -42.23 14.14 9.55
N ASP A 535 -42.01 13.14 8.70
CA ASP A 535 -43.13 12.49 8.01
C ASP A 535 -42.78 11.05 7.63
N GLY A 536 -43.48 10.09 8.22
CA GLY A 536 -43.37 8.69 7.85
C GLY A 536 -43.97 8.45 6.46
N THR A 537 -43.20 7.85 5.56
CA THR A 537 -43.65 6.79 4.64
C THR A 537 -42.46 6.21 3.88
N CYS A 538 -42.37 4.88 3.86
CA CYS A 538 -41.33 4.13 3.19
C CYS A 538 -41.73 3.94 1.71
N ASN A 539 -40.88 4.36 0.76
CA ASN A 539 -40.91 3.84 -0.61
C ASN A 539 -39.53 3.95 -1.27
N TRP A 540 -38.98 2.80 -1.63
CA TRP A 540 -37.74 2.64 -2.37
C TRP A 540 -37.96 2.92 -3.86
N LYS A 541 -37.16 3.83 -4.45
CA LYS A 541 -36.76 3.79 -5.87
C LYS A 541 -35.62 4.80 -6.12
N CYS A 542 -34.43 4.29 -6.46
CA CYS A 542 -33.33 5.09 -6.98
C CYS A 542 -33.63 5.49 -8.43
N THR A 543 -33.82 6.78 -8.68
CA THR A 543 -33.63 7.42 -9.98
C THR A 543 -32.95 8.76 -9.74
N MET A 544 -31.74 8.91 -10.29
CA MET A 544 -30.99 10.18 -10.30
C MET A 544 -31.74 11.21 -11.14
N SER A 545 -32.05 12.37 -10.56
CA SER A 545 -32.36 13.59 -11.30
C SER A 545 -31.54 14.74 -10.71
N TRP A 546 -30.81 15.42 -11.58
CA TRP A 546 -30.12 16.68 -11.30
C TRP A 546 -31.15 17.80 -11.32
N GLU A 547 -31.25 18.61 -10.27
CA GLU A 547 -31.90 19.91 -10.32
C GLU A 547 -30.91 21.01 -9.92
N GLU A 548 -30.80 22.01 -10.79
CA GLU A 548 -30.04 23.24 -10.66
C GLU A 548 -30.74 24.17 -9.65
N GLU A 549 -30.02 24.59 -8.61
CA GLU A 549 -30.48 25.67 -7.72
C GLU A 549 -30.45 27.02 -8.46
N SER A 550 -31.62 27.66 -8.56
CA SER A 550 -31.72 29.09 -8.89
C SER A 550 -32.25 29.87 -7.69
N LEU A 551 -31.44 30.83 -7.25
CA LEU A 551 -31.71 31.82 -6.22
C LEU A 551 -32.99 32.62 -6.51
N ARG A 552 -33.83 32.84 -5.47
CA ARG A 552 -34.79 33.95 -5.45
C ARG A 552 -34.63 34.79 -4.18
N CYS A 553 -34.40 36.08 -4.39
CA CYS A 553 -34.69 37.14 -3.42
C CYS A 553 -36.18 37.54 -3.48
N PRO A 554 -36.74 38.12 -2.40
CA PRO A 554 -38.17 38.30 -2.21
C PRO A 554 -38.71 39.54 -2.94
N GLY A 555 -39.99 39.49 -3.26
CA GLY A 555 -40.60 40.37 -4.26
C GLY A 555 -41.24 41.66 -3.75
N SER A 556 -41.80 42.39 -4.72
CA SER A 556 -43.03 43.17 -4.61
C SER A 556 -43.44 43.63 -6.02
N GLU A 557 -44.73 43.43 -6.30
CA GLU A 557 -45.65 44.22 -7.14
C GLU A 557 -45.11 44.99 -8.36
N VAL A 558 -45.69 44.74 -9.53
CA VAL A 558 -46.52 45.71 -10.29
C VAL A 558 -47.04 45.08 -11.60
N GLN A 559 -48.14 45.65 -12.06
CA GLN A 559 -49.17 45.26 -12.99
C GLN A 559 -48.78 44.90 -14.44
N ALA A 560 -49.74 44.20 -15.06
CA ALA A 560 -49.92 43.90 -16.46
C ALA A 560 -49.82 45.10 -17.41
N SER A 561 -49.30 44.89 -18.62
CA SER A 561 -50.03 45.15 -19.87
C SER A 561 -49.20 44.82 -21.12
N SER A 562 -49.96 44.62 -22.19
CA SER A 562 -49.69 44.19 -23.56
C SER A 562 -48.74 45.03 -24.42
N CYS A 563 -48.38 44.42 -25.56
CA CYS A 563 -48.14 44.99 -26.91
C CYS A 563 -46.71 44.94 -27.48
N CYS A 564 -46.59 44.07 -28.49
CA CYS A 564 -46.16 44.36 -29.87
C CYS A 564 -44.81 45.04 -30.16
N GLN A 565 -44.08 44.32 -31.04
CA GLN A 565 -43.39 44.76 -32.26
C GLN A 565 -41.88 45.05 -32.25
N ASN A 566 -41.26 44.37 -33.24
CA ASN A 566 -40.05 44.69 -34.02
C ASN A 566 -38.68 44.18 -33.51
N GLY A 567 -38.14 43.19 -34.24
CA GLY A 567 -36.73 42.71 -34.16
C GLY A 567 -35.74 43.64 -34.87
N PRO A 568 -34.60 43.17 -35.46
CA PRO A 568 -34.07 41.79 -35.54
C PRO A 568 -32.57 41.66 -35.13
N THR A 569 -32.05 40.44 -34.96
CA THR A 569 -30.94 39.84 -35.74
C THR A 569 -30.29 38.61 -35.07
N CYS A 570 -29.82 37.71 -35.94
CA CYS A 570 -28.83 36.63 -35.77
C CYS A 570 -29.26 35.25 -35.25
N ASP A 571 -29.69 34.43 -36.22
CA ASP A 571 -29.08 33.16 -36.65
C ASP A 571 -28.81 32.03 -35.64
N THR A 572 -29.65 31.01 -35.85
CA THR A 572 -29.65 29.63 -35.38
C THR A 572 -28.55 28.76 -35.98
N LEU A 573 -28.04 27.82 -35.17
CA LEU A 573 -27.70 26.46 -35.61
C LEU A 573 -28.05 25.43 -34.52
N GLN A 574 -28.94 24.51 -34.90
CA GLN A 574 -29.49 23.41 -34.11
C GLN A 574 -28.56 22.19 -34.09
N SER A 575 -28.64 21.37 -33.04
CA SER A 575 -28.70 19.91 -33.21
C SER A 575 -29.41 19.22 -32.05
N LYS A 576 -30.49 18.49 -32.39
CA LYS A 576 -31.38 17.71 -31.52
C LYS A 576 -30.84 16.30 -31.24
N HIS A 577 -31.16 15.79 -30.06
CA HIS A 577 -31.12 14.38 -29.68
C HIS A 577 -32.23 13.56 -30.37
N GLY A 578 -31.94 12.28 -30.65
CA GLY A 578 -32.91 11.25 -30.99
C GLY A 578 -32.48 9.90 -30.42
N PHE A 579 -33.37 9.28 -29.64
CA PHE A 579 -33.27 7.91 -29.12
C PHE A 579 -33.68 6.88 -30.17
N TYR A 580 -33.07 5.69 -30.16
CA TYR A 580 -33.66 4.45 -30.69
C TYR A 580 -33.28 3.22 -29.83
N LEU A 581 -34.26 2.35 -29.60
CA LEU A 581 -34.19 1.00 -29.04
C LEU A 581 -34.11 -0.03 -30.18
N TRP A 582 -33.34 -1.12 -30.04
CA TRP A 582 -33.59 -2.37 -30.78
C TRP A 582 -32.99 -3.63 -30.09
N ASN A 583 -33.84 -4.66 -29.93
CA ASN A 583 -33.58 -6.09 -29.70
C ASN A 583 -32.98 -6.88 -30.89
N GLY A 584 -32.03 -7.77 -30.63
CA GLY A 584 -32.03 -9.14 -31.20
C GLY A 584 -31.13 -9.49 -32.42
N LYS A 585 -30.20 -10.41 -32.14
CA LYS A 585 -29.58 -11.48 -32.98
C LYS A 585 -28.65 -11.18 -34.17
N ASP A 586 -27.63 -12.02 -34.18
CA ASP A 586 -26.73 -12.51 -35.24
C ASP A 586 -25.41 -11.80 -35.56
N HIS A 587 -24.42 -12.69 -35.68
CA HIS A 587 -22.97 -12.58 -35.83
C HIS A 587 -22.45 -11.49 -36.76
N GLU A 588 -21.38 -10.81 -36.34
CA GLU A 588 -20.11 -10.80 -37.08
C GLU A 588 -18.94 -10.23 -36.25
N HIS A 589 -17.76 -10.79 -36.53
CA HIS A 589 -16.50 -10.57 -35.84
C HIS A 589 -16.08 -9.09 -35.77
N THR A 590 -15.91 -8.58 -34.55
CA THR A 590 -14.95 -7.50 -34.28
C THR A 590 -14.18 -7.81 -33.00
N SER A 591 -12.86 -7.76 -33.11
CA SER A 591 -11.91 -8.16 -32.08
C SER A 591 -12.06 -7.31 -30.82
N LEU A 592 -12.68 -7.88 -29.78
CA LEU A 592 -12.55 -7.37 -28.42
C LEU A 592 -11.11 -7.62 -27.97
N THR A 593 -10.35 -6.53 -27.92
CA THR A 593 -9.02 -6.44 -27.32
C THR A 593 -9.10 -6.99 -25.90
N LYS A 594 -8.58 -8.22 -25.71
CA LYS A 594 -8.45 -8.86 -24.40
C LYS A 594 -7.60 -7.96 -23.50
N VAL A 595 -8.25 -7.33 -22.52
CA VAL A 595 -7.61 -6.61 -21.42
C VAL A 595 -6.76 -7.64 -20.65
N LYS A 596 -5.45 -7.38 -20.56
CA LYS A 596 -4.48 -8.25 -19.87
C LYS A 596 -4.25 -7.67 -18.48
N HIS A 597 -4.56 -8.45 -17.45
CA HIS A 597 -4.50 -8.05 -16.04
C HIS A 597 -3.04 -8.08 -15.50
N LEU A 598 -2.79 -7.97 -14.18
CA LEU A 598 -1.46 -8.07 -13.52
C LEU A 598 -1.36 -9.33 -12.60
N TYR A 599 -0.15 -9.73 -12.19
CA TYR A 599 0.39 -11.05 -11.74
C TYR A 599 -0.53 -12.11 -11.05
N LEU A 600 -0.40 -13.37 -11.47
CA LEU A 600 -1.06 -14.58 -10.91
C LEU A 600 -0.04 -15.75 -10.91
N ILE A 601 0.14 -16.43 -9.77
CA ILE A 601 0.77 -17.77 -9.73
C ILE A 601 -0.29 -18.81 -9.46
N LEU A 602 -0.43 -19.79 -10.35
CA LEU A 602 -1.37 -20.90 -10.20
C LEU A 602 -0.61 -22.23 -10.29
N ALA A 603 -0.60 -23.00 -9.20
CA ALA A 603 -0.04 -24.34 -9.19
C ALA A 603 -1.16 -25.37 -9.43
N LYS A 604 -1.06 -26.12 -10.54
CA LYS A 604 -1.95 -27.26 -10.80
C LYS A 604 -1.63 -28.41 -9.84
N LYS A 605 -2.67 -29.13 -9.41
CA LYS A 605 -2.55 -30.32 -8.57
C LYS A 605 -1.59 -31.34 -9.23
N PRO A 606 -0.60 -31.90 -8.52
CA PRO A 606 0.10 -33.08 -9.01
C PRO A 606 -0.92 -34.20 -9.18
N ARG A 607 -1.08 -34.74 -10.40
CA ARG A 607 -1.88 -35.94 -10.61
C ARG A 607 -1.33 -37.02 -9.69
N SER A 608 -2.13 -37.51 -8.75
CA SER A 608 -1.82 -38.75 -8.05
C SER A 608 -1.67 -39.82 -9.12
N LYS A 609 -0.44 -40.32 -9.32
CA LYS A 609 -0.26 -41.57 -10.02
C LYS A 609 -0.87 -42.65 -9.11
N SER A 610 -2.06 -43.11 -9.48
CA SER A 610 -2.65 -44.36 -8.99
C SER A 610 -1.78 -45.54 -9.38
#